data_AF-A0AB33VGK8-F1
#
_entry.id   AF-A0AB33VGK8-F1
#
_cell.length_a   1.000
_cell.length_b   1.000
_cell.length_c   1.000
_cell.angle_alpha   90.00
_cell.angle_beta   90.00
_cell.angle_gamma   90.00
#
_symmetry.space_group_name_H-M   'P 1'
#
loop_
_entity.id
_entity.type
_entity.pdbx_description
1 polymer ?
#
loop_
_entity_poly.entity_id
_entity_poly.type
_entity_poly.pdbx_seq_one_letter_code
_entity_poly.pdbx_strand_id
1 'polypeptide(L)'
;MARQPGRMRRPALLRHEHHADPHAAPDGEPDRTAARDRMKTPDSYSDDAGDAAAAASDGDYAIVLAGHGSRDPDGVDEFMALVALLRARAGGRTVAHGFLEFATPTIDEAVAAVVAGGAKTVVMVPGVLLAATHAKNDMPSELLALKQAHPEVDFRFGAAMDLHPKLLALCRERIVEAEGRSARTVSRADTCLVVVGRGTSDPDANADIAKLTRMLEEGMGFGTSLVCYAGTARPLVADGLKAAALLGYRRIVVLPYFLFDGVLVKRIYGAAADLAARHPELEVLAAPWLGVHPHVADVFLERAREGIEGRAAMNCALCKYRVQIVGFEEQVGTPQQGHHGLVRGLLGRNGAAPAPTTDWPPYVPHPIEAESMRIIDAGRDWSGVPADHQIVLKRLVHTSGDFDIVDDLYFSPGAVETGIRALLRCRRIVADVTMVQTGLKRAVLDQLGVETWCGVHDEETRLLAEAHGITRSAAGIRRAWQKFGNDVVVAIGDAPTAIVELVRLVREHGWRPQLVVGLPVGFVGTRESKEALRRLMQVPRITNRGTRGGSPWAASAVNALMIAAIDQVYRQTQSQQQQA
;
A
#
# COMPACT_ATOMS: atom_id res chain seq x y z
N MET A 1 41.92 27.11 45.08
CA MET A 1 40.63 27.82 45.05
C MET A 1 39.59 26.91 44.39
N ALA A 2 38.43 26.70 45.00
CA ALA A 2 37.34 25.94 44.39
C ALA A 2 36.37 26.88 43.65
N ARG A 3 35.74 26.42 42.57
CA ARG A 3 34.56 27.05 41.95
C ARG A 3 33.54 25.96 41.60
N GLN A 4 32.27 26.20 41.94
CA GLN A 4 31.16 25.31 41.65
C GLN A 4 30.65 25.51 40.20
N PRO A 5 30.12 24.47 39.54
CA PRO A 5 29.35 24.62 38.31
C PRO A 5 27.94 25.17 38.62
N GLY A 6 27.47 26.13 37.82
CA GLY A 6 26.17 26.79 38.02
C GLY A 6 24.98 25.96 37.55
N ARG A 7 23.84 26.06 38.27
CA ARG A 7 22.55 25.49 37.84
C ARG A 7 21.96 26.29 36.67
N MET A 8 21.67 25.63 35.55
CA MET A 8 20.75 26.18 34.53
C MET A 8 19.32 26.26 35.10
N ARG A 9 18.60 27.35 34.79
CA ARG A 9 17.17 27.51 35.07
C ARG A 9 16.33 26.92 33.93
N ARG A 10 15.18 26.31 34.25
CA ARG A 10 14.15 25.98 33.26
C ARG A 10 13.42 27.26 32.80
N PRO A 11 12.98 27.37 31.54
CA PRO A 11 12.11 28.47 31.09
C PRO A 11 10.71 28.34 31.72
N ALA A 12 10.02 29.47 31.86
CA ALA A 12 8.65 29.51 32.35
C ALA A 12 7.64 29.47 31.19
N LEU A 13 6.48 28.85 31.41
CA LEU A 13 5.36 28.88 30.47
C LEU A 13 4.59 30.20 30.60
N LEU A 14 4.32 30.84 29.47
CA LEU A 14 3.46 32.02 29.38
C LEU A 14 2.00 31.63 29.69
N ARG A 15 1.34 32.42 30.52
CA ARG A 15 -0.13 32.42 30.66
C ARG A 15 -0.67 33.56 29.80
N HIS A 16 -1.74 33.31 29.05
CA HIS A 16 -2.56 34.39 28.50
C HIS A 16 -3.58 34.81 29.55
N GLU A 17 -3.70 36.12 29.77
CA GLU A 17 -4.71 36.73 30.62
C GLU A 17 -5.84 37.27 29.73
N HIS A 18 -7.09 37.07 30.15
CA HIS A 18 -8.27 37.62 29.46
C HIS A 18 -8.62 39.00 30.04
N HIS A 19 -8.87 39.98 29.17
CA HIS A 19 -9.48 41.24 29.55
C HIS A 19 -11.02 41.15 29.52
N ALA A 20 -11.65 41.70 30.56
CA ALA A 20 -13.01 42.23 30.61
C ALA A 20 -12.89 43.73 31.02
N ASP A 21 -13.92 44.58 30.98
CA ASP A 21 -15.36 44.44 30.64
C ASP A 21 -15.69 45.65 29.69
N PRO A 22 -16.81 46.43 29.72
CA PRO A 22 -18.10 46.34 30.42
C PRO A 22 -19.37 46.42 29.53
N HIS A 23 -20.50 45.93 30.05
CA HIS A 23 -21.74 46.72 30.31
C HIS A 23 -22.97 45.85 30.67
N ALA A 24 -23.15 45.62 31.97
CA ALA A 24 -24.40 45.48 32.75
C ALA A 24 -25.71 44.89 32.12
N ALA A 25 -26.13 43.72 32.63
CA ALA A 25 -27.33 43.45 33.46
C ALA A 25 -28.75 43.94 33.01
N PRO A 26 -29.87 43.26 33.39
CA PRO A 26 -30.00 42.37 34.55
C PRO A 26 -30.74 41.00 34.39
N ASP A 27 -30.29 40.06 35.23
CA ASP A 27 -31.02 39.14 36.12
C ASP A 27 -32.18 38.23 35.63
N GLY A 28 -32.08 36.95 36.00
CA GLY A 28 -33.11 35.93 35.75
C GLY A 28 -32.74 34.51 36.21
N GLU A 29 -32.19 34.33 37.41
CA GLU A 29 -31.99 32.99 38.00
C GLU A 29 -33.32 32.42 38.56
N PRO A 30 -33.51 31.09 38.58
CA PRO A 30 -33.34 30.43 39.88
C PRO A 30 -32.77 28.99 39.88
N ASP A 31 -32.06 28.69 40.97
CA ASP A 31 -32.00 27.42 41.72
C ASP A 31 -31.43 26.14 41.05
N ARG A 32 -30.42 25.56 41.72
CA ARG A 32 -29.80 24.26 41.41
C ARG A 32 -29.92 23.23 42.56
N THR A 33 -31.11 23.09 43.16
CA THR A 33 -31.28 22.26 44.38
C THR A 33 -32.35 21.16 44.27
N ALA A 34 -32.36 20.36 43.18
CA ALA A 34 -33.20 19.16 43.07
C ALA A 34 -32.52 18.01 42.27
N ALA A 35 -33.12 16.81 42.35
CA ALA A 35 -32.82 15.62 41.53
C ALA A 35 -31.45 14.91 41.75
N ARG A 36 -31.12 14.56 42.99
CA ARG A 36 -30.34 13.33 43.29
C ARG A 36 -31.27 12.14 43.51
N ASP A 37 -31.78 11.51 42.45
CA ASP A 37 -32.19 10.09 42.48
C ASP A 37 -32.34 9.50 41.07
N ARG A 38 -32.42 8.16 40.97
CA ARG A 38 -32.75 7.34 39.79
C ARG A 38 -31.71 7.29 38.65
N MET A 39 -30.54 6.73 38.95
CA MET A 39 -29.84 5.92 37.94
C MET A 39 -30.63 4.62 37.73
N LYS A 40 -31.26 4.42 36.57
CA LYS A 40 -31.79 3.12 36.13
C LYS A 40 -30.98 2.61 34.95
N THR A 41 -30.65 1.31 34.98
CA THR A 41 -30.08 0.60 33.83
C THR A 41 -31.14 0.39 32.74
N PRO A 42 -30.81 0.63 31.46
CA PRO A 42 -31.55 0.08 30.32
C PRO A 42 -30.80 -1.14 29.78
N ASP A 43 -31.24 -2.33 30.20
CA ASP A 43 -31.07 -3.54 29.38
C ASP A 43 -32.06 -3.49 28.19
N SER A 44 -31.84 -4.36 27.20
CA SER A 44 -32.65 -4.53 25.98
C SER A 44 -32.81 -3.30 25.06
N TYR A 45 -32.05 -3.30 23.96
CA TYR A 45 -32.54 -2.70 22.71
C TYR A 45 -33.59 -3.65 22.11
N SER A 46 -34.86 -3.37 22.35
CA SER A 46 -35.99 -4.00 21.68
C SER A 46 -36.54 -3.05 20.61
N ASP A 47 -35.89 -3.01 19.45
CA ASP A 47 -36.35 -2.22 18.30
C ASP A 47 -37.53 -2.92 17.61
N ASP A 48 -38.72 -2.73 18.18
CA ASP A 48 -39.99 -3.15 17.59
C ASP A 48 -40.97 -1.95 17.56
N ALA A 49 -41.79 -1.86 16.52
CA ALA A 49 -42.64 -0.72 16.16
C ALA A 49 -41.91 0.64 15.93
N GLY A 50 -41.45 0.87 14.68
CA GLY A 50 -40.86 2.17 14.28
C GLY A 50 -40.95 2.56 12.80
N ASP A 51 -40.81 1.61 11.85
CA ASP A 51 -40.56 1.97 10.43
C ASP A 51 -41.41 1.16 9.41
N ALA A 52 -42.69 0.95 9.72
CA ALA A 52 -43.62 0.18 8.88
C ALA A 52 -44.18 0.99 7.67
N ALA A 53 -43.49 2.04 7.21
CA ALA A 53 -44.03 3.05 6.30
C ALA A 53 -43.22 3.29 5.00
N ALA A 54 -42.21 2.45 4.71
CA ALA A 54 -41.47 2.50 3.45
C ALA A 54 -41.09 1.11 2.90
N ALA A 55 -42.04 0.17 2.93
CA ALA A 55 -41.93 -1.12 2.25
C ALA A 55 -42.10 -0.98 0.72
N ALA A 56 -41.21 -0.18 0.10
CA ALA A 56 -41.02 -0.23 -1.34
C ALA A 56 -40.64 -1.66 -1.75
N SER A 57 -41.17 -2.12 -2.88
CA SER A 57 -41.16 -3.54 -3.26
C SER A 57 -39.76 -4.16 -3.18
N ASP A 58 -39.60 -5.12 -2.28
CA ASP A 58 -38.43 -5.99 -2.17
C ASP A 58 -38.38 -6.89 -3.41
N GLY A 59 -37.74 -6.38 -4.46
CA GLY A 59 -37.77 -6.98 -5.79
C GLY A 59 -37.07 -8.34 -5.84
N ASP A 60 -37.38 -9.13 -6.86
CA ASP A 60 -36.70 -10.39 -7.12
C ASP A 60 -35.28 -10.12 -7.67
N TYR A 61 -34.32 -9.97 -6.74
CA TYR A 61 -32.91 -9.80 -7.04
C TYR A 61 -32.05 -10.84 -6.32
N ALA A 62 -31.02 -11.31 -7.02
CA ALA A 62 -30.00 -12.18 -6.47
C ALA A 62 -28.80 -11.36 -5.97
N ILE A 63 -28.19 -11.82 -4.88
CA ILE A 63 -26.98 -11.23 -4.28
C ILE A 63 -25.79 -12.10 -4.67
N VAL A 64 -24.74 -11.49 -5.23
CA VAL A 64 -23.45 -12.15 -5.47
C VAL A 64 -22.39 -11.49 -4.60
N LEU A 65 -21.93 -12.20 -3.56
CA LEU A 65 -20.83 -11.73 -2.72
C LEU A 65 -19.49 -11.93 -3.45
N ALA A 66 -18.87 -10.83 -3.86
CA ALA A 66 -17.59 -10.81 -4.56
C ALA A 66 -16.43 -10.86 -3.54
N GLY A 67 -15.99 -12.06 -3.16
CA GLY A 67 -14.83 -12.24 -2.30
C GLY A 67 -13.52 -11.89 -3.03
N HIS A 68 -12.52 -11.40 -2.32
CA HIS A 68 -11.18 -11.26 -2.91
C HIS A 68 -10.53 -12.63 -3.15
N GLY A 69 -10.79 -13.61 -2.27
CA GLY A 69 -10.23 -14.96 -2.31
C GLY A 69 -8.88 -15.10 -1.58
N SER A 70 -8.64 -16.27 -1.01
CA SER A 70 -7.52 -16.55 -0.11
C SER A 70 -6.66 -17.71 -0.63
N ARG A 71 -5.41 -17.77 -0.16
CA ARG A 71 -4.54 -18.96 -0.26
C ARG A 71 -4.45 -19.76 1.05
N ASP A 72 -4.95 -19.19 2.14
CA ASP A 72 -5.07 -19.82 3.47
C ASP A 72 -6.47 -20.48 3.54
N PRO A 73 -6.59 -21.83 3.60
CA PRO A 73 -7.88 -22.53 3.57
C PRO A 73 -8.81 -22.08 4.69
N ASP A 74 -8.28 -21.83 5.90
CA ASP A 74 -9.03 -21.32 7.06
C ASP A 74 -9.86 -20.08 6.69
N GLY A 75 -9.28 -19.15 5.92
CA GLY A 75 -9.92 -17.92 5.47
C GLY A 75 -10.88 -18.09 4.28
N VAL A 76 -10.85 -19.23 3.59
CA VAL A 76 -11.90 -19.62 2.63
C VAL A 76 -13.07 -20.22 3.40
N ASP A 77 -12.82 -21.09 4.37
CA ASP A 77 -13.86 -21.74 5.18
C ASP A 77 -14.63 -20.72 6.05
N GLU A 78 -13.95 -19.73 6.66
CA GLU A 78 -14.66 -18.62 7.33
C GLU A 78 -15.53 -17.79 6.37
N PHE A 79 -15.05 -17.52 5.15
CA PHE A 79 -15.86 -16.83 4.13
C PHE A 79 -17.08 -17.67 3.73
N MET A 80 -16.93 -18.99 3.57
CA MET A 80 -18.04 -19.89 3.25
C MET A 80 -19.05 -20.01 4.40
N ALA A 81 -18.59 -20.02 5.65
CA ALA A 81 -19.45 -19.96 6.83
C ALA A 81 -20.20 -18.61 6.93
N LEU A 82 -19.56 -17.50 6.55
CA LEU A 82 -20.25 -16.21 6.44
C LEU A 82 -21.30 -16.20 5.31
N VAL A 83 -21.02 -16.82 4.16
CA VAL A 83 -22.01 -16.99 3.07
C VAL A 83 -23.20 -17.86 3.52
N ALA A 84 -22.97 -18.88 4.35
CA ALA A 84 -24.04 -19.67 4.95
C ALA A 84 -24.89 -18.85 5.93
N LEU A 85 -24.27 -18.04 6.79
CA LEU A 85 -24.96 -17.11 7.69
C LEU A 85 -25.77 -16.05 6.91
N LEU A 86 -25.21 -15.54 5.81
CA LEU A 86 -25.90 -14.63 4.89
C LEU A 86 -27.15 -15.27 4.28
N ARG A 87 -27.05 -16.49 3.76
CA ARG A 87 -28.19 -17.25 3.21
C ARG A 87 -29.30 -17.42 4.25
N ALA A 88 -28.96 -17.76 5.49
CA ALA A 88 -29.91 -17.89 6.59
C ALA A 88 -30.60 -16.56 6.98
N ARG A 89 -29.97 -15.41 6.72
CA ARG A 89 -30.50 -14.06 7.02
C ARG A 89 -31.12 -13.35 5.81
N ALA A 90 -30.96 -13.86 4.60
CA ALA A 90 -31.36 -13.20 3.35
C ALA A 90 -32.88 -13.21 3.06
N GLY A 91 -33.72 -13.71 3.98
CA GLY A 91 -35.19 -13.71 3.83
C GLY A 91 -35.71 -14.58 2.68
N GLY A 92 -34.93 -15.58 2.24
CA GLY A 92 -35.25 -16.43 1.09
C GLY A 92 -34.71 -15.93 -0.26
N ARG A 93 -34.12 -14.73 -0.34
CA ARG A 93 -33.45 -14.25 -1.57
C ARG A 93 -32.26 -15.14 -1.93
N THR A 94 -32.02 -15.29 -3.23
CA THR A 94 -30.86 -16.03 -3.77
C THR A 94 -29.55 -15.35 -3.39
N VAL A 95 -28.68 -16.05 -2.64
CA VAL A 95 -27.32 -15.58 -2.32
C VAL A 95 -26.29 -16.54 -2.88
N ALA A 96 -25.52 -16.07 -3.85
CA ALA A 96 -24.32 -16.69 -4.38
C ALA A 96 -23.06 -15.94 -3.92
N HIS A 97 -21.90 -16.50 -4.23
CA HIS A 97 -20.59 -15.94 -3.92
C HIS A 97 -19.62 -16.35 -5.04
N GLY A 98 -18.59 -15.55 -5.26
CA GLY A 98 -17.48 -15.92 -6.14
C GLY A 98 -16.23 -15.09 -5.82
N PHE A 99 -15.08 -15.56 -6.27
CA PHE A 99 -13.78 -14.96 -5.94
C PHE A 99 -13.11 -14.25 -7.13
N LEU A 100 -12.41 -13.14 -6.85
CA LEU A 100 -11.49 -12.49 -7.81
C LEU A 100 -10.22 -13.32 -8.03
N GLU A 101 -9.59 -13.77 -6.95
CA GLU A 101 -8.27 -14.40 -6.92
C GLU A 101 -8.31 -15.78 -6.24
N PHE A 102 -7.42 -16.68 -6.67
CA PHE A 102 -7.08 -17.96 -6.05
C PHE A 102 -8.20 -19.01 -5.96
N ALA A 103 -9.27 -18.76 -5.23
CA ALA A 103 -10.33 -19.73 -4.95
C ALA A 103 -11.39 -19.80 -6.07
N THR A 104 -12.25 -20.82 -6.00
CA THR A 104 -13.40 -21.06 -6.90
C THR A 104 -14.67 -21.30 -6.06
N PRO A 105 -15.88 -20.98 -6.56
CA PRO A 105 -16.18 -20.47 -7.89
C PRO A 105 -15.66 -19.04 -8.11
N THR A 106 -15.32 -18.70 -9.35
CA THR A 106 -15.02 -17.31 -9.72
C THR A 106 -16.30 -16.48 -9.85
N ILE A 107 -16.18 -15.15 -9.90
CA ILE A 107 -17.36 -14.25 -9.89
C ILE A 107 -18.26 -14.46 -11.12
N ASP A 108 -17.69 -14.76 -12.28
CA ASP A 108 -18.42 -15.14 -13.51
C ASP A 108 -19.12 -16.49 -13.39
N GLU A 109 -18.48 -17.53 -12.86
CA GLU A 109 -19.09 -18.83 -12.60
C GLU A 109 -20.31 -18.69 -11.66
N ALA A 110 -20.18 -17.87 -10.62
CA ALA A 110 -21.24 -17.58 -9.67
C ALA A 110 -22.41 -16.80 -10.29
N VAL A 111 -22.13 -15.81 -11.13
CA VAL A 111 -23.14 -15.02 -11.85
C VAL A 111 -23.85 -15.88 -12.89
N ALA A 112 -23.12 -16.65 -13.70
CA ALA A 112 -23.69 -17.54 -14.71
C ALA A 112 -24.65 -18.57 -14.09
N ALA A 113 -24.29 -19.15 -12.93
CA ALA A 113 -25.18 -20.05 -12.18
C ALA A 113 -26.47 -19.35 -11.69
N VAL A 114 -26.37 -18.09 -11.24
CA VAL A 114 -27.52 -17.28 -10.79
C VAL A 114 -28.43 -16.89 -11.96
N VAL A 115 -27.86 -16.51 -13.10
CA VAL A 115 -28.62 -16.16 -14.33
C VAL A 115 -29.27 -17.40 -14.94
N ALA A 116 -28.60 -18.55 -14.94
CA ALA A 116 -29.18 -19.84 -15.32
C ALA A 116 -30.32 -20.28 -14.36
N GLY A 117 -30.27 -19.85 -13.10
CA GLY A 117 -31.37 -19.97 -12.14
C GLY A 117 -32.57 -19.04 -12.41
N GLY A 118 -32.51 -18.19 -13.44
CA GLY A 118 -33.61 -17.33 -13.91
C GLY A 118 -33.53 -15.87 -13.47
N ALA A 119 -32.57 -15.48 -12.63
CA ALA A 119 -32.48 -14.14 -12.05
C ALA A 119 -32.41 -13.02 -13.12
N LYS A 120 -33.22 -11.97 -12.94
CA LYS A 120 -33.26 -10.79 -13.85
C LYS A 120 -32.62 -9.53 -13.29
N THR A 121 -32.39 -9.49 -11.97
CA THR A 121 -31.62 -8.44 -11.30
C THR A 121 -30.56 -9.09 -10.42
N VAL A 122 -29.33 -8.60 -10.52
CA VAL A 122 -28.19 -9.13 -9.74
C VAL A 122 -27.44 -7.97 -9.11
N VAL A 123 -27.30 -7.97 -7.78
CA VAL A 123 -26.41 -7.04 -7.08
C VAL A 123 -25.11 -7.74 -6.71
N MET A 124 -24.00 -7.28 -7.29
CA MET A 124 -22.67 -7.65 -6.85
C MET A 124 -22.32 -6.82 -5.61
N VAL A 125 -21.93 -7.46 -4.51
CA VAL A 125 -21.52 -6.80 -3.26
C VAL A 125 -20.05 -7.08 -2.98
N PRO A 126 -19.18 -6.05 -2.90
CA PRO A 126 -17.76 -6.22 -2.59
C PRO A 126 -17.52 -6.84 -1.21
N GLY A 127 -16.98 -8.06 -1.18
CA GLY A 127 -16.58 -8.81 0.02
C GLY A 127 -15.31 -8.27 0.69
N VAL A 128 -15.26 -6.95 0.95
CA VAL A 128 -14.11 -6.23 1.49
C VAL A 128 -14.55 -5.18 2.52
N LEU A 129 -13.74 -4.99 3.57
CA LEU A 129 -14.06 -4.04 4.64
C LEU A 129 -14.03 -2.58 4.20
N LEU A 130 -13.14 -2.19 3.29
CA LEU A 130 -12.88 -0.79 2.96
C LEU A 130 -12.60 -0.64 1.46
N ALA A 131 -13.12 0.42 0.84
CA ALA A 131 -12.96 0.69 -0.59
C ALA A 131 -11.52 1.09 -0.99
N ALA A 132 -10.77 0.11 -1.52
CA ALA A 132 -9.47 0.29 -2.18
C ALA A 132 -9.50 -0.30 -3.61
N THR A 133 -8.34 -0.58 -4.24
CA THR A 133 -8.21 -1.03 -5.64
C THR A 133 -9.23 -2.10 -6.06
N HIS A 134 -9.51 -3.10 -5.23
CA HIS A 134 -10.47 -4.16 -5.56
C HIS A 134 -11.91 -3.64 -5.76
N ALA A 135 -12.39 -2.75 -4.89
CA ALA A 135 -13.74 -2.17 -5.01
C ALA A 135 -13.79 -0.98 -5.96
N LYS A 136 -12.69 -0.23 -6.12
CA LYS A 136 -12.59 0.97 -6.97
C LYS A 136 -12.23 0.67 -8.43
N ASN A 137 -11.60 -0.47 -8.73
CA ASN A 137 -11.15 -0.87 -10.07
C ASN A 137 -11.51 -2.32 -10.44
N ASP A 138 -11.03 -3.32 -9.69
CA ASP A 138 -11.15 -4.74 -10.11
C ASP A 138 -12.60 -5.21 -10.31
N MET A 139 -13.44 -5.06 -9.28
CA MET A 139 -14.83 -5.49 -9.31
C MET A 139 -15.70 -4.65 -10.26
N PRO A 140 -15.51 -3.32 -10.39
CA PRO A 140 -16.13 -2.55 -11.47
C PRO A 140 -15.76 -3.01 -12.89
N SER A 141 -14.49 -3.35 -13.15
CA SER A 141 -14.07 -3.92 -14.44
C SER A 141 -14.72 -5.29 -14.70
N GLU A 142 -14.80 -6.14 -13.69
CA GLU A 142 -15.49 -7.44 -13.77
C GLU A 142 -17.00 -7.27 -14.04
N LEU A 143 -17.67 -6.38 -13.31
CA LEU A 143 -19.09 -6.06 -13.51
C LEU A 143 -19.38 -5.54 -14.93
N LEU A 144 -18.44 -4.79 -15.54
CA LEU A 144 -18.56 -4.33 -16.91
C LEU A 144 -18.47 -5.48 -17.92
N ALA A 145 -17.58 -6.46 -17.70
CA ALA A 145 -17.51 -7.66 -18.53
C ALA A 145 -18.78 -8.51 -18.41
N LEU A 146 -19.32 -8.67 -17.19
CA LEU A 146 -20.57 -9.39 -16.95
C LEU A 146 -21.78 -8.71 -17.63
N LYS A 147 -21.84 -7.38 -17.62
CA LYS A 147 -22.85 -6.59 -18.38
C LYS A 147 -22.75 -6.79 -19.90
N GLN A 148 -21.58 -7.14 -20.43
CA GLN A 148 -21.39 -7.45 -21.85
C GLN A 148 -21.75 -8.91 -22.17
N ALA A 149 -21.51 -9.84 -21.25
CA ALA A 149 -21.85 -11.26 -21.39
C ALA A 149 -23.35 -11.55 -21.21
N HIS A 150 -24.02 -10.80 -20.33
CA HIS A 150 -25.43 -10.98 -19.94
C HIS A 150 -26.22 -9.66 -20.06
N PRO A 151 -26.42 -9.12 -21.28
CA PRO A 151 -27.10 -7.83 -21.50
C PRO A 151 -28.59 -7.85 -21.10
N GLU A 152 -29.18 -9.02 -20.86
CA GLU A 152 -30.57 -9.23 -20.43
C GLU A 152 -30.80 -9.11 -18.91
N VAL A 153 -29.77 -8.76 -18.13
CA VAL A 153 -29.78 -8.74 -16.66
C VAL A 153 -29.45 -7.34 -16.11
N ASP A 154 -30.26 -6.83 -15.18
CA ASP A 154 -29.96 -5.58 -14.47
C ASP A 154 -28.90 -5.80 -13.38
N PHE A 155 -27.64 -5.52 -13.73
CA PHE A 155 -26.51 -5.60 -12.82
C PHE A 155 -26.30 -4.30 -12.01
N ARG A 156 -26.47 -4.42 -10.69
CA ARG A 156 -26.20 -3.40 -9.68
C ARG A 156 -24.92 -3.68 -8.91
N PHE A 157 -24.39 -2.66 -8.24
CA PHE A 157 -23.17 -2.72 -7.44
C PHE A 157 -23.47 -2.16 -6.05
N GLY A 158 -23.23 -2.95 -5.01
CA GLY A 158 -23.23 -2.48 -3.63
C GLY A 158 -21.93 -1.73 -3.31
N ALA A 159 -21.95 -0.87 -2.29
CA ALA A 159 -20.72 -0.32 -1.74
C ALA A 159 -19.92 -1.41 -1.00
N ALA A 160 -18.65 -1.14 -0.69
CA ALA A 160 -17.93 -1.92 0.31
C ALA A 160 -18.60 -1.79 1.69
N MET A 161 -18.19 -2.60 2.66
CA MET A 161 -18.73 -2.47 4.02
C MET A 161 -18.47 -1.07 4.59
N ASP A 162 -17.28 -0.53 4.30
CA ASP A 162 -16.73 0.73 4.78
C ASP A 162 -16.89 0.89 6.32
N LEU A 163 -16.99 2.11 6.83
CA LEU A 163 -17.28 2.32 8.26
C LEU A 163 -18.78 2.24 8.50
N HIS A 164 -19.20 1.25 9.31
CA HIS A 164 -20.60 1.01 9.62
C HIS A 164 -20.86 0.88 11.13
N PRO A 165 -21.97 1.42 11.68
CA PRO A 165 -22.29 1.31 13.11
C PRO A 165 -22.30 -0.13 13.64
N LYS A 166 -22.81 -1.10 12.86
CA LYS A 166 -22.79 -2.53 13.22
C LYS A 166 -21.37 -3.11 13.32
N LEU A 167 -20.41 -2.61 12.54
CA LEU A 167 -19.00 -3.01 12.65
C LEU A 167 -18.29 -2.32 13.81
N LEU A 168 -18.65 -1.07 14.13
CA LEU A 168 -18.16 -0.37 15.32
C LEU A 168 -18.64 -1.07 16.62
N ALA A 169 -19.89 -1.53 16.65
CA ALA A 169 -20.45 -2.35 17.73
C ALA A 169 -19.66 -3.66 17.92
N LEU A 170 -19.40 -4.39 16.82
CA LEU A 170 -18.57 -5.59 16.84
C LEU A 170 -17.13 -5.32 17.28
N CYS A 171 -16.51 -4.20 16.87
CA CYS A 171 -15.18 -3.81 17.35
C CYS A 171 -15.16 -3.62 18.88
N ARG A 172 -16.18 -2.95 19.42
CA ARG A 172 -16.39 -2.80 20.88
C ARG A 172 -16.57 -4.16 21.56
N GLU A 173 -17.34 -5.08 20.98
CA GLU A 173 -17.51 -6.45 21.48
C GLU A 173 -16.18 -7.22 21.51
N ARG A 174 -15.39 -7.20 20.43
CA ARG A 174 -14.05 -7.84 20.40
C ARG A 174 -13.07 -7.25 21.40
N ILE A 175 -13.13 -5.93 21.64
CA ILE A 175 -12.35 -5.27 22.69
C ILE A 175 -12.77 -5.75 24.08
N VAL A 176 -14.08 -5.80 24.38
CA VAL A 176 -14.61 -6.29 25.66
C VAL A 176 -14.28 -7.77 25.88
N GLU A 177 -14.32 -8.58 24.82
CA GLU A 177 -13.89 -9.99 24.82
C GLU A 177 -12.38 -10.15 25.10
N ALA A 178 -11.55 -9.16 24.74
CA ALA A 178 -10.14 -9.11 25.13
C ALA A 178 -9.97 -8.71 26.60
N GLU A 179 -10.65 -7.65 27.03
CA GLU A 179 -10.60 -7.16 28.42
C GLU A 179 -11.10 -8.21 29.42
N GLY A 180 -12.17 -8.94 29.09
CA GLY A 180 -12.74 -10.01 29.93
C GLY A 180 -11.88 -11.26 30.07
N ARG A 181 -10.84 -11.43 29.25
CA ARG A 181 -9.82 -12.49 29.40
C ARG A 181 -8.67 -12.08 30.33
N SER A 182 -8.64 -10.85 30.82
CA SER A 182 -7.62 -10.38 31.77
C SER A 182 -8.00 -10.63 33.22
N ALA A 183 -7.02 -11.09 34.03
CA ALA A 183 -7.12 -11.13 35.48
C ALA A 183 -6.74 -9.79 36.17
N ARG A 184 -6.34 -8.76 35.41
CA ARG A 184 -5.96 -7.43 35.90
C ARG A 184 -7.10 -6.44 35.68
N THR A 185 -7.47 -5.69 36.70
CA THR A 185 -8.34 -4.50 36.53
C THR A 185 -7.48 -3.30 36.15
N VAL A 186 -7.59 -2.84 34.90
CA VAL A 186 -6.92 -1.64 34.39
C VAL A 186 -7.97 -0.75 33.75
N SER A 187 -7.94 0.56 34.04
CA SER A 187 -8.84 1.52 33.41
C SER A 187 -8.53 1.68 31.94
N ARG A 188 -9.54 1.95 31.10
CA ARG A 188 -9.28 2.32 29.70
C ARG A 188 -8.48 3.62 29.58
N ALA A 189 -8.62 4.54 30.54
CA ALA A 189 -7.75 5.73 30.64
C ALA A 189 -6.27 5.39 30.94
N ASP A 190 -5.99 4.23 31.56
CA ASP A 190 -4.63 3.67 31.74
C ASP A 190 -4.23 2.73 30.58
N THR A 191 -5.00 2.69 29.47
CA THR A 191 -4.84 1.75 28.35
C THR A 191 -4.68 2.47 27.00
N CYS A 192 -3.76 1.97 26.17
CA CYS A 192 -3.62 2.35 24.77
C CYS A 192 -4.36 1.35 23.86
N LEU A 193 -5.22 1.84 22.97
CA LEU A 193 -5.85 1.03 21.92
C LEU A 193 -4.99 1.03 20.65
N VAL A 194 -4.58 -0.13 20.16
CA VAL A 194 -3.83 -0.30 18.91
C VAL A 194 -4.71 -1.02 17.89
N VAL A 195 -5.29 -0.27 16.95
CA VAL A 195 -6.09 -0.85 15.86
C VAL A 195 -5.19 -1.16 14.67
N VAL A 196 -5.33 -2.37 14.14
CA VAL A 196 -4.48 -2.88 13.04
C VAL A 196 -5.33 -3.15 11.81
N GLY A 197 -5.09 -2.39 10.74
CA GLY A 197 -5.68 -2.65 9.42
C GLY A 197 -4.77 -3.49 8.51
N ARG A 198 -5.30 -3.95 7.36
CA ARG A 198 -4.48 -4.56 6.29
C ARG A 198 -3.41 -3.58 5.76
N GLY A 199 -3.81 -2.33 5.55
CA GLY A 199 -2.99 -1.28 4.93
C GLY A 199 -2.92 -1.42 3.42
N THR A 200 -3.01 -0.30 2.71
CA THR A 200 -3.08 -0.25 1.23
C THR A 200 -2.37 1.00 0.68
N SER A 201 -2.20 1.07 -0.64
CA SER A 201 -1.74 2.28 -1.38
C SER A 201 -2.88 3.26 -1.71
N ASP A 202 -4.08 2.99 -1.20
CA ASP A 202 -5.23 3.88 -1.25
C ASP A 202 -5.34 4.68 0.07
N PRO A 203 -5.27 6.03 0.04
CA PRO A 203 -5.26 6.83 1.26
C PRO A 203 -6.61 6.81 1.98
N ASP A 204 -7.72 6.68 1.26
CA ASP A 204 -9.07 6.78 1.82
C ASP A 204 -9.32 5.60 2.79
N ALA A 205 -9.02 4.39 2.34
CA ALA A 205 -9.13 3.18 3.16
C ALA A 205 -8.13 3.16 4.34
N ASN A 206 -6.97 3.83 4.23
CA ASN A 206 -6.08 4.00 5.38
C ASN A 206 -6.64 5.02 6.39
N ALA A 207 -7.27 6.10 5.91
CA ALA A 207 -7.91 7.12 6.72
C ALA A 207 -9.18 6.63 7.44
N ASP A 208 -9.95 5.74 6.81
CA ASP A 208 -11.11 5.10 7.47
C ASP A 208 -10.69 4.24 8.68
N ILE A 209 -9.54 3.55 8.63
CA ILE A 209 -8.98 2.89 9.84
C ILE A 209 -8.69 3.94 10.92
N ALA A 210 -8.08 5.08 10.58
CA ALA A 210 -7.79 6.13 11.57
C ALA A 210 -9.06 6.74 12.18
N LYS A 211 -10.11 6.95 11.38
CA LYS A 211 -11.42 7.42 11.82
C LYS A 211 -12.11 6.40 12.73
N LEU A 212 -12.15 5.12 12.35
CA LEU A 212 -12.63 4.02 13.20
C LEU A 212 -11.90 4.00 14.55
N THR A 213 -10.57 4.10 14.51
CA THR A 213 -9.70 4.06 15.67
C THR A 213 -9.99 5.21 16.63
N ARG A 214 -10.20 6.43 16.11
CA ARG A 214 -10.59 7.59 16.92
C ARG A 214 -11.99 7.46 17.52
N MET A 215 -12.96 6.94 16.76
CA MET A 215 -14.32 6.68 17.25
C MET A 215 -14.34 5.63 18.37
N LEU A 216 -13.47 4.61 18.31
CA LEU A 216 -13.28 3.63 19.38
C LEU A 216 -12.54 4.24 20.58
N GLU A 217 -11.53 5.07 20.36
CA GLU A 217 -10.78 5.74 21.43
C GLU A 217 -11.69 6.61 22.31
N GLU A 218 -12.35 7.59 21.68
CA GLU A 218 -13.23 8.55 22.36
C GLU A 218 -14.51 7.87 22.87
N GLY A 219 -15.14 7.03 22.04
CA GLY A 219 -16.41 6.38 22.34
C GLY A 219 -16.32 5.26 23.40
N MET A 220 -15.12 4.73 23.67
CA MET A 220 -14.92 3.71 24.72
C MET A 220 -14.10 4.22 25.92
N GLY A 221 -13.54 5.43 25.87
CA GLY A 221 -12.80 6.07 26.96
C GLY A 221 -11.35 5.59 27.11
N PHE A 222 -10.67 5.30 26.00
CA PHE A 222 -9.24 4.97 26.03
C PHE A 222 -8.37 6.19 26.29
N GLY A 223 -7.24 6.00 26.99
CA GLY A 223 -6.30 7.08 27.30
C GLY A 223 -5.54 7.60 26.07
N THR A 224 -5.34 6.74 25.07
CA THR A 224 -4.90 7.10 23.73
C THR A 224 -5.18 5.96 22.74
N SER A 225 -5.03 6.23 21.44
CA SER A 225 -4.97 5.18 20.42
C SER A 225 -3.81 5.35 19.45
N LEU A 226 -3.44 4.27 18.76
CA LEU A 226 -2.54 4.27 17.60
C LEU A 226 -3.09 3.38 16.49
N VAL A 227 -2.83 3.78 15.24
CA VAL A 227 -3.12 3.01 14.03
C VAL A 227 -1.87 2.26 13.59
N CYS A 228 -2.04 0.98 13.23
CA CYS A 228 -0.99 0.13 12.67
C CYS A 228 -1.48 -0.59 11.42
N TYR A 229 -0.55 -1.09 10.60
CA TYR A 229 -0.87 -1.86 9.41
C TYR A 229 -0.04 -3.14 9.28
N ALA A 230 -0.65 -4.18 8.70
CA ALA A 230 -0.05 -5.50 8.53
C ALA A 230 0.86 -5.65 7.27
N GLY A 231 0.80 -4.69 6.35
CA GLY A 231 1.49 -4.76 5.05
C GLY A 231 1.84 -3.41 4.43
N THR A 232 1.01 -2.91 3.51
CA THR A 232 1.40 -1.86 2.53
C THR A 232 1.58 -0.46 3.13
N ALA A 233 0.80 -0.11 4.16
CA ALA A 233 0.85 1.20 4.81
C ALA A 233 1.74 1.17 6.08
N ARG A 234 2.00 2.35 6.66
CA ARG A 234 2.87 2.52 7.84
C ARG A 234 2.16 3.32 8.94
N PRO A 235 2.48 3.11 10.24
CA PRO A 235 3.53 2.22 10.77
C PRO A 235 3.16 0.74 10.65
N LEU A 236 4.17 -0.13 10.58
CA LEU A 236 3.97 -1.58 10.64
C LEU A 236 3.65 -2.00 12.08
N VAL A 237 2.94 -3.12 12.24
CA VAL A 237 2.47 -3.63 13.55
C VAL A 237 3.55 -3.62 14.63
N ALA A 238 4.74 -4.17 14.35
CA ALA A 238 5.83 -4.24 15.33
C ALA A 238 6.40 -2.85 15.70
N ASP A 239 6.48 -1.91 14.75
CA ASP A 239 6.96 -0.55 14.97
C ASP A 239 5.96 0.26 15.80
N GLY A 240 4.66 0.15 15.48
CA GLY A 240 3.59 0.85 16.19
C GLY A 240 3.30 0.27 17.58
N LEU A 241 3.41 -1.05 17.76
CA LEU A 241 3.38 -1.69 19.09
C LEU A 241 4.56 -1.25 19.97
N LYS A 242 5.76 -1.12 19.38
CA LYS A 242 6.92 -0.55 20.07
C LYS A 242 6.70 0.92 20.43
N ALA A 243 6.07 1.71 19.55
CA ALA A 243 5.70 3.09 19.85
C ALA A 243 4.66 3.19 20.98
N ALA A 244 3.64 2.33 20.97
CA ALA A 244 2.61 2.26 22.03
C ALA A 244 3.21 1.99 23.41
N ALA A 245 4.16 1.05 23.51
CA ALA A 245 4.85 0.74 24.77
C ALA A 245 5.64 1.94 25.33
N LEU A 246 6.21 2.79 24.47
CA LEU A 246 6.93 4.00 24.87
C LEU A 246 6.03 5.12 25.42
N LEU A 247 4.70 5.01 25.27
CA LEU A 247 3.74 5.98 25.81
C LEU A 247 3.45 5.78 27.32
N GLY A 248 3.90 4.68 27.92
CA GLY A 248 3.83 4.47 29.38
C GLY A 248 2.48 4.05 29.96
N TYR A 249 1.51 3.68 29.11
CA TYR A 249 0.22 3.11 29.55
C TYR A 249 0.42 1.73 30.20
N ARG A 250 -0.47 1.32 31.11
CA ARG A 250 -0.37 0.05 31.85
C ARG A 250 -0.79 -1.18 31.04
N ARG A 251 -1.57 -0.94 29.99
CA ARG A 251 -2.15 -1.95 29.09
C ARG A 251 -2.12 -1.45 27.64
N ILE A 252 -1.95 -2.38 26.71
CA ILE A 252 -2.29 -2.23 25.29
C ILE A 252 -3.41 -3.23 24.96
N VAL A 253 -4.42 -2.79 24.23
CA VAL A 253 -5.38 -3.68 23.55
C VAL A 253 -5.13 -3.61 22.06
N VAL A 254 -4.86 -4.75 21.42
CA VAL A 254 -4.59 -4.87 19.98
C VAL A 254 -5.84 -5.41 19.28
N LEU A 255 -6.44 -4.62 18.37
CA LEU A 255 -7.64 -4.99 17.61
C LEU A 255 -7.31 -5.17 16.12
N PRO A 256 -7.35 -6.41 15.58
CA PRO A 256 -7.27 -6.65 14.14
C PRO A 256 -8.60 -6.29 13.45
N TYR A 257 -8.62 -5.23 12.64
CA TYR A 257 -9.77 -4.90 11.79
C TYR A 257 -9.73 -5.70 10.48
N PHE A 258 -10.04 -7.00 10.60
CA PHE A 258 -10.04 -8.00 9.53
C PHE A 258 -11.35 -8.79 9.55
N LEU A 259 -11.84 -9.19 8.37
CA LEU A 259 -13.04 -10.04 8.25
C LEU A 259 -12.78 -11.48 8.71
N PHE A 260 -11.63 -12.03 8.32
CA PHE A 260 -11.27 -13.43 8.49
C PHE A 260 -9.86 -13.58 9.06
N ASP A 261 -9.55 -14.74 9.63
CA ASP A 261 -8.20 -15.11 10.03
C ASP A 261 -7.26 -15.28 8.81
N GLY A 262 -5.98 -15.42 9.11
CA GLY A 262 -4.99 -15.95 8.20
C GLY A 262 -3.60 -15.45 8.53
N VAL A 263 -2.64 -15.70 7.63
CA VAL A 263 -1.22 -15.33 7.77
C VAL A 263 -0.97 -13.89 8.30
N LEU A 264 -1.84 -12.91 8.01
CA LEU A 264 -1.72 -11.55 8.53
C LEU A 264 -2.20 -11.40 9.99
N VAL A 265 -3.32 -11.99 10.37
CA VAL A 265 -3.85 -11.97 11.75
C VAL A 265 -2.95 -12.80 12.68
N LYS A 266 -2.57 -14.01 12.23
CA LYS A 266 -1.56 -14.87 12.87
C LYS A 266 -0.24 -14.11 13.13
N ARG A 267 0.19 -13.21 12.22
CA ARG A 267 1.36 -12.32 12.39
C ARG A 267 1.13 -11.18 13.40
N ILE A 268 -0.07 -10.58 13.45
CA ILE A 268 -0.41 -9.53 14.42
C ILE A 268 -0.29 -10.06 15.84
N TYR A 269 -0.81 -11.26 16.10
CA TYR A 269 -0.71 -11.90 17.41
C TYR A 269 0.72 -12.31 17.78
N GLY A 270 1.53 -12.76 16.82
CA GLY A 270 2.97 -12.94 17.02
C GLY A 270 3.65 -11.65 17.50
N ALA A 271 3.45 -10.53 16.80
CA ALA A 271 4.04 -9.24 17.18
C ALA A 271 3.55 -8.71 18.54
N ALA A 272 2.30 -9.02 18.93
CA ALA A 272 1.75 -8.69 20.24
C ALA A 272 2.36 -9.55 21.36
N ALA A 273 2.50 -10.87 21.14
CA ALA A 273 3.16 -11.77 22.08
C ALA A 273 4.65 -11.43 22.24
N ASP A 274 5.34 -11.11 21.14
CA ASP A 274 6.73 -10.63 21.14
C ASP A 274 6.89 -9.33 21.94
N LEU A 275 5.86 -8.47 22.01
CA LEU A 275 5.89 -7.28 22.85
C LEU A 275 5.72 -7.64 24.33
N ALA A 276 4.73 -8.47 24.67
CA ALA A 276 4.48 -8.92 26.04
C ALA A 276 5.70 -9.64 26.65
N ALA A 277 6.36 -10.50 25.88
CA ALA A 277 7.57 -11.21 26.30
C ALA A 277 8.78 -10.27 26.57
N ARG A 278 8.80 -9.09 25.94
CA ARG A 278 9.84 -8.06 26.15
C ARG A 278 9.50 -7.06 27.25
N HIS A 279 8.24 -6.97 27.66
CA HIS A 279 7.72 -6.00 28.63
C HIS A 279 6.75 -6.67 29.62
N PRO A 280 7.21 -7.55 30.54
CA PRO A 280 6.33 -8.28 31.46
C PRO A 280 5.49 -7.38 32.39
N GLU A 281 5.91 -6.13 32.60
CA GLU A 281 5.15 -5.10 33.32
C GLU A 281 3.87 -4.67 32.58
N LEU A 282 3.96 -4.62 31.24
CA LEU A 282 2.96 -4.11 30.31
C LEU A 282 1.99 -5.23 29.93
N GLU A 283 0.71 -5.05 30.22
CA GLU A 283 -0.28 -6.00 29.77
C GLU A 283 -0.62 -5.79 28.29
N VAL A 284 -0.47 -6.83 27.46
CA VAL A 284 -0.84 -6.77 26.04
C VAL A 284 -1.96 -7.77 25.79
N LEU A 285 -3.15 -7.27 25.45
CA LEU A 285 -4.33 -8.09 25.15
C LEU A 285 -4.61 -8.10 23.65
N ALA A 286 -4.74 -9.28 23.05
CA ALA A 286 -5.11 -9.44 21.65
C ALA A 286 -6.63 -9.71 21.52
N ALA A 287 -7.36 -8.79 20.93
CA ALA A 287 -8.76 -8.97 20.56
C ALA A 287 -8.90 -9.86 19.31
N PRO A 288 -10.00 -10.62 19.14
CA PRO A 288 -10.25 -11.35 17.91
C PRO A 288 -10.47 -10.42 16.71
N TRP A 289 -10.39 -10.98 15.51
CA TRP A 289 -10.88 -10.33 14.29
C TRP A 289 -12.42 -10.27 14.29
N LEU A 290 -13.02 -9.64 13.28
CA LEU A 290 -14.48 -9.50 13.20
C LEU A 290 -15.16 -10.87 13.08
N GLY A 291 -14.69 -11.70 12.14
CA GLY A 291 -15.10 -13.08 11.96
C GLY A 291 -16.52 -13.25 11.42
N VAL A 292 -17.00 -14.50 11.44
CA VAL A 292 -18.38 -14.84 11.09
C VAL A 292 -19.33 -14.32 12.18
N HIS A 293 -19.96 -13.16 11.95
CA HIS A 293 -20.83 -12.51 12.93
C HIS A 293 -22.14 -11.98 12.30
N PRO A 294 -23.29 -11.99 13.02
CA PRO A 294 -24.54 -11.42 12.50
C PRO A 294 -24.42 -9.97 12.06
N HIS A 295 -23.66 -9.13 12.77
CA HIS A 295 -23.39 -7.75 12.35
C HIS A 295 -22.59 -7.63 11.04
N VAL A 296 -21.74 -8.61 10.71
CA VAL A 296 -21.02 -8.65 9.41
C VAL A 296 -21.99 -9.05 8.31
N ALA A 297 -22.82 -10.07 8.54
CA ALA A 297 -23.82 -10.52 7.58
C ALA A 297 -24.89 -9.44 7.29
N ASP A 298 -25.38 -8.75 8.32
CA ASP A 298 -26.33 -7.64 8.17
C ASP A 298 -25.81 -6.54 7.25
N VAL A 299 -24.55 -6.13 7.41
CA VAL A 299 -23.95 -5.06 6.60
C VAL A 299 -23.88 -5.45 5.13
N PHE A 300 -23.59 -6.71 4.80
CA PHE A 300 -23.62 -7.17 3.41
C PHE A 300 -25.04 -7.17 2.82
N LEU A 301 -26.07 -7.49 3.61
CA LEU A 301 -27.47 -7.39 3.18
C LEU A 301 -27.92 -5.93 3.02
N GLU A 302 -27.46 -5.04 3.90
CA GLU A 302 -27.68 -3.59 3.81
C GLU A 302 -27.01 -3.01 2.56
N ARG A 303 -25.74 -3.35 2.27
CA ARG A 303 -25.04 -2.93 1.04
C ARG A 303 -25.67 -3.52 -0.23
N ALA A 304 -26.23 -4.73 -0.18
CA ALA A 304 -27.00 -5.30 -1.28
C ALA A 304 -28.25 -4.45 -1.58
N ARG A 305 -29.05 -4.16 -0.54
CA ARG A 305 -30.25 -3.33 -0.64
C ARG A 305 -29.95 -1.92 -1.14
N GLU A 306 -28.89 -1.28 -0.63
CA GLU A 306 -28.43 0.03 -1.11
C GLU A 306 -28.01 0.02 -2.59
N GLY A 307 -27.40 -1.06 -3.08
CA GLY A 307 -27.05 -1.22 -4.50
C GLY A 307 -28.29 -1.31 -5.40
N ILE A 308 -29.33 -2.01 -4.95
CA ILE A 308 -30.63 -2.12 -5.65
C ILE A 308 -31.37 -0.78 -5.65
N GLU A 309 -31.44 -0.11 -4.51
CA GLU A 309 -32.09 1.21 -4.35
C GLU A 309 -31.29 2.38 -4.99
N GLY A 310 -30.10 2.12 -5.54
CA GLY A 310 -29.23 3.15 -6.13
C GLY A 310 -28.58 4.08 -5.11
N ARG A 311 -28.64 3.73 -3.82
CA ARG A 311 -28.10 4.48 -2.68
C ARG A 311 -26.70 4.06 -2.23
N ALA A 312 -26.03 3.15 -2.97
CA ALA A 312 -24.68 2.68 -2.71
C ALA A 312 -23.60 3.78 -2.88
N ALA A 313 -23.57 4.71 -1.93
CA ALA A 313 -22.67 5.85 -1.92
C ALA A 313 -21.27 5.46 -1.38
N MET A 314 -20.38 5.01 -2.27
CA MET A 314 -18.94 5.01 -1.97
C MET A 314 -18.45 6.44 -1.66
N ASN A 315 -17.34 6.59 -0.93
CA ASN A 315 -16.77 7.87 -0.47
C ASN A 315 -16.14 8.76 -1.58
N CYS A 316 -16.70 8.71 -2.79
CA CYS A 316 -16.26 9.33 -4.04
C CYS A 316 -16.07 10.85 -4.03
N ALA A 317 -16.40 11.55 -2.94
CA ALA A 317 -16.08 12.96 -2.72
C ALA A 317 -14.56 13.20 -2.56
N LEU A 318 -13.80 12.21 -2.07
CA LEU A 318 -12.34 12.26 -1.96
C LEU A 318 -11.62 11.16 -2.77
N CYS A 319 -12.34 10.38 -3.58
CA CYS A 319 -11.72 9.32 -4.37
C CYS A 319 -10.76 9.90 -5.42
N LYS A 320 -9.47 9.67 -5.21
CA LYS A 320 -8.32 10.08 -6.07
C LYS A 320 -8.43 9.72 -7.56
N TYR A 321 -9.29 8.78 -7.94
CA TYR A 321 -9.55 8.43 -9.33
C TYR A 321 -10.57 9.35 -10.02
N ARG A 322 -11.39 10.08 -9.24
CA ARG A 322 -12.51 10.91 -9.71
C ARG A 322 -12.27 12.41 -9.52
N VAL A 323 -11.53 12.80 -8.48
CA VAL A 323 -11.23 14.19 -8.13
C VAL A 323 -9.73 14.35 -7.86
N GLN A 324 -9.19 15.55 -8.07
CA GLN A 324 -7.79 15.84 -7.79
C GLN A 324 -7.52 15.85 -6.28
N ILE A 325 -6.74 14.87 -5.82
CA ILE A 325 -6.28 14.74 -4.44
C ILE A 325 -4.77 14.95 -4.41
N VAL A 326 -4.31 15.71 -3.40
CA VAL A 326 -2.90 16.05 -3.20
C VAL A 326 -2.00 14.79 -3.16
N GLY A 327 -0.97 14.76 -4.01
CA GLY A 327 -0.03 13.64 -4.15
C GLY A 327 -0.51 12.47 -5.03
N PHE A 328 -1.75 12.52 -5.54
CA PHE A 328 -2.37 11.52 -6.41
C PHE A 328 -2.92 12.14 -7.72
N GLU A 329 -2.43 13.31 -8.13
CA GLU A 329 -2.88 14.05 -9.31
C GLU A 329 -2.77 13.22 -10.60
N GLU A 330 -1.74 12.37 -10.68
CA GLU A 330 -1.49 11.41 -11.79
C GLU A 330 -2.60 10.33 -11.93
N GLN A 331 -3.45 10.15 -10.92
CA GLN A 331 -4.46 9.06 -10.86
C GLN A 331 -5.87 9.53 -11.22
N VAL A 332 -6.08 10.83 -11.44
CA VAL A 332 -7.40 11.39 -11.80
C VAL A 332 -7.76 10.98 -13.23
N GLY A 333 -8.90 10.29 -13.39
CA GLY A 333 -9.39 9.86 -14.71
C GLY A 333 -8.61 8.71 -15.35
N THR A 334 -7.71 8.02 -14.61
CA THR A 334 -7.06 6.81 -15.13
C THR A 334 -8.10 5.71 -15.41
N PRO A 335 -7.99 4.95 -16.52
CA PRO A 335 -8.89 3.85 -16.80
C PRO A 335 -8.93 2.80 -15.67
N GLN A 336 -10.11 2.29 -15.34
CA GLN A 336 -10.25 1.14 -14.45
C GLN A 336 -9.65 -0.11 -15.11
N GLN A 337 -8.69 -0.74 -14.45
CA GLN A 337 -8.01 -1.94 -14.93
C GLN A 337 -8.08 -3.04 -13.88
N GLY A 338 -8.40 -4.27 -14.31
CA GLY A 338 -8.37 -5.46 -13.46
C GLY A 338 -6.96 -6.01 -13.33
N HIS A 339 -6.42 -6.03 -12.11
CA HIS A 339 -5.06 -6.46 -11.80
C HIS A 339 -4.96 -7.96 -11.47
N HIS A 340 -6.12 -8.61 -11.24
CA HIS A 340 -6.27 -9.96 -10.71
C HIS A 340 -6.25 -11.09 -11.77
N GLY A 341 -6.30 -10.75 -13.07
CA GLY A 341 -6.53 -11.72 -14.16
C GLY A 341 -5.53 -12.88 -14.22
N LEU A 342 -4.28 -12.68 -13.78
CA LEU A 342 -3.23 -13.71 -13.75
C LEU A 342 -3.38 -14.76 -12.63
N VAL A 343 -4.27 -14.54 -11.65
CA VAL A 343 -4.41 -15.39 -10.45
C VAL A 343 -5.84 -15.88 -10.19
N ARG A 344 -6.76 -15.59 -11.11
CA ARG A 344 -8.18 -16.00 -11.09
C ARG A 344 -8.32 -17.53 -11.05
N GLY A 345 -9.00 -18.07 -10.02
CA GLY A 345 -9.29 -19.51 -9.89
C GLY A 345 -8.07 -20.45 -9.75
N LEU A 346 -6.89 -19.93 -9.41
CA LEU A 346 -5.61 -20.64 -9.44
C LEU A 346 -5.56 -21.95 -8.62
N LEU A 347 -6.34 -22.06 -7.54
CA LEU A 347 -6.34 -23.20 -6.62
C LEU A 347 -7.42 -24.25 -6.94
N GLY A 348 -8.45 -23.90 -7.72
CA GLY A 348 -9.54 -24.83 -8.08
C GLY A 348 -9.19 -25.81 -9.22
N ARG A 349 -8.05 -25.62 -9.89
CA ARG A 349 -7.66 -26.37 -11.10
C ARG A 349 -6.90 -27.66 -10.76
N ASN A 350 -7.65 -28.72 -10.46
CA ASN A 350 -7.14 -30.07 -10.19
C ASN A 350 -6.64 -30.84 -11.44
N GLY A 351 -6.39 -30.15 -12.55
CA GLY A 351 -5.71 -30.69 -13.73
C GLY A 351 -4.44 -29.89 -13.97
N ALA A 352 -3.32 -30.61 -14.19
CA ALA A 352 -1.95 -30.11 -14.37
C ALA A 352 -1.82 -28.58 -14.37
N ALA A 353 -1.46 -28.02 -13.22
CA ALA A 353 -1.28 -26.58 -13.08
C ALA A 353 -0.33 -26.08 -14.19
N PRO A 354 -0.68 -25.02 -14.94
CA PRO A 354 0.33 -24.34 -15.71
C PRO A 354 1.40 -23.90 -14.72
N ALA A 355 2.64 -24.35 -14.94
CA ALA A 355 3.78 -23.79 -14.22
C ALA A 355 3.71 -22.26 -14.36
N PRO A 356 4.16 -21.48 -13.36
CA PRO A 356 4.21 -20.03 -13.49
C PRO A 356 5.13 -19.68 -14.67
N THR A 357 4.54 -19.41 -15.83
CA THR A 357 5.25 -19.14 -17.08
C THR A 357 5.80 -17.72 -17.09
N THR A 358 6.73 -17.46 -16.17
CA THR A 358 7.96 -16.75 -16.53
C THR A 358 8.86 -17.66 -17.37
N ASP A 359 8.27 -18.25 -18.42
CA ASP A 359 8.97 -18.61 -19.65
C ASP A 359 9.23 -17.28 -20.39
N TRP A 360 10.05 -16.46 -19.73
CA TRP A 360 10.49 -15.19 -20.25
C TRP A 360 11.38 -15.50 -21.45
N PRO A 361 10.97 -15.13 -22.68
CA PRO A 361 11.85 -15.29 -23.82
C PRO A 361 13.14 -14.50 -23.53
N PRO A 362 14.33 -15.06 -23.88
CA PRO A 362 15.58 -14.35 -23.72
C PRO A 362 15.54 -13.06 -24.52
N TYR A 363 16.31 -12.04 -24.14
CA TYR A 363 16.34 -10.80 -24.90
C TYR A 363 16.92 -11.05 -26.30
N VAL A 364 16.08 -10.96 -27.33
CA VAL A 364 16.52 -11.07 -28.74
C VAL A 364 16.94 -9.69 -29.24
N PRO A 365 18.24 -9.39 -29.44
CA PRO A 365 18.68 -8.15 -30.06
C PRO A 365 18.25 -8.10 -31.53
N HIS A 366 17.95 -6.91 -32.03
CA HIS A 366 17.82 -6.68 -33.48
C HIS A 366 19.14 -7.01 -34.19
N PRO A 367 19.16 -7.53 -35.43
CA PRO A 367 20.42 -7.89 -36.12
C PRO A 367 21.48 -6.78 -36.16
N ILE A 368 21.07 -5.52 -36.26
CA ILE A 368 21.98 -4.35 -36.17
C ILE A 368 22.56 -4.18 -34.76
N GLU A 369 21.80 -4.43 -33.69
CA GLU A 369 22.31 -4.42 -32.31
C GLU A 369 23.29 -5.59 -32.11
N ALA A 370 22.98 -6.79 -32.62
CA ALA A 370 23.87 -7.95 -32.55
C ALA A 370 25.22 -7.72 -33.26
N GLU A 371 25.20 -7.22 -34.51
CA GLU A 371 26.41 -6.88 -35.25
C GLU A 371 27.18 -5.72 -34.59
N SER A 372 26.49 -4.73 -34.01
CA SER A 372 27.13 -3.68 -33.22
C SER A 372 27.88 -4.25 -32.01
N MET A 373 27.30 -5.20 -31.28
CA MET A 373 27.97 -5.85 -30.15
C MET A 373 29.19 -6.65 -30.63
N ARG A 374 29.10 -7.37 -31.76
CA ARG A 374 30.23 -8.10 -32.35
C ARG A 374 31.40 -7.17 -32.72
N ILE A 375 31.11 -5.96 -33.23
CA ILE A 375 32.12 -4.94 -33.52
C ILE A 375 32.73 -4.39 -32.22
N ILE A 376 31.93 -4.20 -31.17
CA ILE A 376 32.38 -3.70 -29.85
C ILE A 376 33.22 -4.74 -29.11
N ASP A 377 32.89 -6.03 -29.23
CA ASP A 377 33.68 -7.15 -28.70
C ASP A 377 35.07 -7.23 -29.35
N ALA A 378 35.16 -6.95 -30.65
CA ALA A 378 36.43 -6.95 -31.40
C ALA A 378 37.22 -5.62 -31.32
N GLY A 379 36.54 -4.50 -31.01
CA GLY A 379 37.13 -3.16 -31.08
C GLY A 379 38.00 -2.75 -29.89
N ARG A 380 38.04 -3.54 -28.81
CA ARG A 380 38.84 -3.26 -27.60
C ARG A 380 39.23 -4.57 -26.91
N ASP A 381 40.36 -4.58 -26.22
CA ASP A 381 40.61 -5.64 -25.24
C ASP A 381 39.68 -5.47 -24.02
N TRP A 382 39.00 -6.56 -23.68
CA TRP A 382 38.08 -6.71 -22.56
C TRP A 382 38.64 -7.60 -21.44
N SER A 383 39.83 -8.19 -21.61
CA SER A 383 40.43 -9.17 -20.70
C SER A 383 40.61 -8.65 -19.26
N GLY A 384 40.99 -7.38 -19.11
CA GLY A 384 41.12 -6.70 -17.82
C GLY A 384 39.81 -6.17 -17.22
N VAL A 385 38.65 -6.42 -17.85
CA VAL A 385 37.35 -5.89 -17.44
C VAL A 385 36.47 -7.01 -16.86
N PRO A 386 36.02 -6.91 -15.59
CA PRO A 386 35.12 -7.89 -14.98
C PRO A 386 33.87 -8.17 -15.84
N ALA A 387 33.51 -9.45 -15.98
CA ALA A 387 32.48 -9.88 -16.92
C ALA A 387 31.08 -9.31 -16.61
N ASP A 388 30.79 -8.98 -15.36
CA ASP A 388 29.58 -8.29 -14.94
C ASP A 388 29.62 -6.80 -15.36
N HIS A 389 30.76 -6.12 -15.17
CA HIS A 389 30.95 -4.75 -15.65
C HIS A 389 30.82 -4.65 -17.18
N GLN A 390 31.29 -5.66 -17.93
CA GLN A 390 31.20 -5.69 -19.40
C GLN A 390 29.76 -5.53 -19.92
N ILE A 391 28.76 -6.06 -19.20
CA ILE A 391 27.32 -5.96 -19.53
C ILE A 391 26.90 -4.50 -19.72
N VAL A 392 27.27 -3.65 -18.76
CA VAL A 392 26.95 -2.21 -18.78
C VAL A 392 27.86 -1.47 -19.76
N LEU A 393 29.16 -1.78 -19.75
CA LEU A 393 30.17 -1.08 -20.55
C LEU A 393 29.93 -1.22 -22.06
N LYS A 394 29.68 -2.44 -22.55
CA LYS A 394 29.44 -2.67 -24.00
C LYS A 394 28.17 -1.96 -24.48
N ARG A 395 27.12 -1.91 -23.64
CA ARG A 395 25.90 -1.14 -23.93
C ARG A 395 26.17 0.36 -23.98
N LEU A 396 27.00 0.89 -23.09
CA LEU A 396 27.41 2.29 -23.08
C LEU A 396 28.25 2.65 -24.32
N VAL A 397 29.20 1.81 -24.74
CA VAL A 397 29.95 1.98 -26.00
C VAL A 397 28.98 1.99 -27.19
N HIS A 398 28.04 1.05 -27.28
CA HIS A 398 27.00 1.02 -28.33
C HIS A 398 26.13 2.28 -28.37
N THR A 399 25.89 2.90 -27.21
CA THR A 399 25.05 4.11 -27.08
C THR A 399 25.80 5.41 -27.38
N SER A 400 27.14 5.39 -27.32
CA SER A 400 28.00 6.58 -27.43
C SER A 400 28.86 6.62 -28.69
N GLY A 401 29.17 5.46 -29.29
CA GLY A 401 30.19 5.33 -30.34
C GLY A 401 31.63 5.52 -29.83
N ASP A 402 31.83 5.50 -28.51
CA ASP A 402 33.04 5.93 -27.81
C ASP A 402 33.59 4.76 -26.99
N PHE A 403 34.80 4.26 -27.33
CA PHE A 403 35.46 3.18 -26.60
C PHE A 403 36.23 3.67 -25.36
N ASP A 404 36.63 4.94 -25.35
CA ASP A 404 37.39 5.57 -24.25
C ASP A 404 36.50 5.83 -23.03
N ILE A 405 35.19 5.66 -23.16
CA ILE A 405 34.22 5.65 -22.06
C ILE A 405 34.60 4.66 -20.96
N VAL A 406 35.21 3.53 -21.33
CA VAL A 406 35.46 2.38 -20.44
C VAL A 406 36.35 2.76 -19.25
N ASP A 407 37.35 3.60 -19.48
CA ASP A 407 38.36 3.97 -18.48
C ASP A 407 37.90 5.10 -17.52
N ASP A 408 36.78 5.77 -17.84
CA ASP A 408 36.14 6.76 -16.98
C ASP A 408 35.11 6.14 -16.01
N LEU A 409 34.57 4.94 -16.30
CA LEU A 409 33.52 4.32 -15.48
C LEU A 409 34.01 3.89 -14.10
N TYR A 410 33.09 3.94 -13.13
CA TYR A 410 33.27 3.43 -11.78
C TYR A 410 32.03 2.64 -11.34
N PHE A 411 32.27 1.43 -10.86
CA PHE A 411 31.30 0.55 -10.21
C PHE A 411 31.73 0.38 -8.75
N SER A 412 30.80 0.46 -7.79
CA SER A 412 31.08 -0.04 -6.44
C SER A 412 31.08 -1.58 -6.43
N PRO A 413 31.75 -2.24 -5.46
CA PRO A 413 31.68 -3.70 -5.33
C PRO A 413 30.24 -4.22 -5.37
N GLY A 414 29.99 -5.23 -6.20
CA GLY A 414 28.67 -5.85 -6.38
C GLY A 414 27.59 -4.97 -7.01
N ALA A 415 27.91 -3.82 -7.62
CA ALA A 415 26.91 -2.89 -8.16
C ALA A 415 26.03 -3.52 -9.26
N VAL A 416 26.62 -4.30 -10.17
CA VAL A 416 25.89 -4.95 -11.27
C VAL A 416 24.97 -6.05 -10.73
N GLU A 417 25.50 -6.96 -9.91
CA GLU A 417 24.73 -8.05 -9.31
C GLU A 417 23.59 -7.51 -8.42
N THR A 418 23.87 -6.49 -7.60
CA THR A 418 22.84 -5.85 -6.76
C THR A 418 21.82 -5.10 -7.62
N GLY A 419 22.22 -4.50 -8.73
CA GLY A 419 21.32 -3.88 -9.70
C GLY A 419 20.35 -4.87 -10.34
N ILE A 420 20.86 -6.00 -10.84
CA ILE A 420 20.05 -7.10 -11.39
C ILE A 420 19.09 -7.65 -10.32
N ARG A 421 19.62 -7.94 -9.12
CA ARG A 421 18.84 -8.44 -7.97
C ARG A 421 17.79 -7.41 -7.50
N ALA A 422 18.06 -6.12 -7.63
CA ALA A 422 17.10 -5.05 -7.34
C ALA A 422 15.98 -5.02 -8.38
N LEU A 423 16.29 -5.09 -9.67
CA LEU A 423 15.31 -5.07 -10.75
C LEU A 423 14.39 -6.32 -10.73
N LEU A 424 14.88 -7.46 -10.23
CA LEU A 424 14.09 -8.67 -9.99
C LEU A 424 13.23 -8.65 -8.70
N ARG A 425 13.30 -7.58 -7.89
CA ARG A 425 12.62 -7.48 -6.58
C ARG A 425 11.82 -6.20 -6.38
N CYS A 426 12.28 -5.10 -6.97
CA CYS A 426 11.77 -3.75 -6.76
C CYS A 426 10.88 -3.36 -7.94
N ARG A 427 9.72 -2.78 -7.65
CA ARG A 427 8.73 -2.46 -8.69
C ARG A 427 8.94 -1.09 -9.34
N ARG A 428 10.02 -0.36 -9.06
CA ARG A 428 10.17 1.02 -9.56
C ARG A 428 11.60 1.49 -9.80
N ILE A 429 11.78 2.14 -10.96
CA ILE A 429 12.95 2.97 -11.29
C ILE A 429 12.58 4.45 -11.15
N VAL A 430 13.44 5.23 -10.49
CA VAL A 430 13.31 6.68 -10.29
C VAL A 430 14.27 7.41 -11.23
N ALA A 431 13.77 8.37 -12.01
CA ALA A 431 14.55 9.21 -12.91
C ALA A 431 14.66 10.66 -12.39
N ASP A 432 15.77 11.35 -12.71
CA ASP A 432 15.97 12.78 -12.42
C ASP A 432 15.33 13.72 -13.45
N VAL A 433 15.23 13.25 -14.71
CA VAL A 433 14.57 13.94 -15.82
C VAL A 433 13.85 12.94 -16.74
N THR A 434 12.82 13.43 -17.42
CA THR A 434 11.93 12.64 -18.29
C THR A 434 12.68 11.94 -19.43
N MET A 435 13.81 12.50 -19.91
CA MET A 435 14.66 11.87 -20.93
C MET A 435 15.33 10.57 -20.46
N VAL A 436 15.60 10.39 -19.17
CA VAL A 436 16.08 9.11 -18.64
C VAL A 436 14.95 8.09 -18.68
N GLN A 437 13.75 8.48 -18.23
CA GLN A 437 12.57 7.63 -18.21
C GLN A 437 12.16 7.15 -19.62
N THR A 438 12.14 8.04 -20.61
CA THR A 438 11.79 7.67 -22.00
C THR A 438 12.87 6.88 -22.72
N GLY A 439 14.12 6.90 -22.25
CA GLY A 439 15.20 6.06 -22.76
C GLY A 439 15.16 4.60 -22.30
N LEU A 440 14.28 4.23 -21.37
CA LEU A 440 14.12 2.85 -20.88
C LEU A 440 13.27 2.02 -21.85
N LYS A 441 13.71 0.80 -22.17
CA LYS A 441 13.03 -0.09 -23.13
C LYS A 441 11.71 -0.60 -22.55
N ARG A 442 10.57 -0.04 -22.99
CA ARG A 442 9.20 -0.40 -22.53
C ARG A 442 8.97 -1.91 -22.41
N ALA A 443 9.12 -2.66 -23.50
CA ALA A 443 8.90 -4.12 -23.49
C ALA A 443 9.73 -4.88 -22.42
N VAL A 444 10.90 -4.35 -22.03
CA VAL A 444 11.74 -4.92 -20.97
C VAL A 444 11.23 -4.54 -19.57
N LEU A 445 10.75 -3.30 -19.39
CA LEU A 445 10.04 -2.87 -18.17
C LEU A 445 8.76 -3.68 -17.96
N ASP A 446 7.98 -3.85 -19.03
CA ASP A 446 6.71 -4.57 -19.05
C ASP A 446 6.93 -6.06 -18.69
N GLN A 447 7.95 -6.70 -19.28
CA GLN A 447 8.33 -8.10 -19.00
C GLN A 447 8.82 -8.31 -17.56
N LEU A 448 9.51 -7.33 -16.97
CA LEU A 448 9.96 -7.37 -15.57
C LEU A 448 8.88 -6.95 -14.55
N GLY A 449 7.79 -6.31 -14.99
CA GLY A 449 6.79 -5.69 -14.11
C GLY A 449 7.33 -4.49 -13.32
N VAL A 450 8.25 -3.73 -13.91
CA VAL A 450 8.94 -2.60 -13.28
C VAL A 450 8.39 -1.27 -13.78
N GLU A 451 7.77 -0.50 -12.89
CA GLU A 451 7.28 0.84 -13.18
C GLU A 451 8.43 1.86 -13.25
N THR A 452 8.13 3.05 -13.77
CA THR A 452 9.07 4.18 -13.81
C THR A 452 8.40 5.45 -13.27
N TRP A 453 9.16 6.32 -12.61
CA TRP A 453 8.67 7.61 -12.12
C TRP A 453 9.72 8.71 -12.27
N CYS A 454 9.27 9.90 -12.67
CA CYS A 454 10.10 11.10 -12.84
C CYS A 454 9.34 12.34 -12.37
N GLY A 455 9.55 12.76 -11.12
CA GLY A 455 8.78 13.85 -10.53
C GLY A 455 9.03 15.26 -11.10
N VAL A 456 9.83 15.43 -12.16
CA VAL A 456 10.38 16.75 -12.57
C VAL A 456 9.33 17.74 -13.09
N HIS A 457 8.14 17.23 -13.45
CA HIS A 457 7.00 18.03 -13.93
C HIS A 457 5.89 18.21 -12.89
N ASP A 458 5.91 17.46 -11.78
CA ASP A 458 4.88 17.48 -10.75
C ASP A 458 4.80 18.85 -10.03
N GLU A 459 3.58 19.29 -9.74
CA GLU A 459 3.35 20.56 -9.03
C GLU A 459 3.96 20.55 -7.62
N GLU A 460 3.84 19.46 -6.87
CA GLU A 460 4.49 19.32 -5.55
C GLU A 460 6.03 19.34 -5.66
N THR A 461 6.62 18.85 -6.76
CA THR A 461 8.07 19.01 -7.01
C THR A 461 8.43 20.47 -7.27
N ARG A 462 7.60 21.21 -8.02
CA ARG A 462 7.80 22.65 -8.26
C ARG A 462 7.74 23.44 -6.96
N LEU A 463 6.70 23.23 -6.16
CA LEU A 463 6.52 23.86 -4.85
C LEU A 463 7.66 23.52 -3.87
N LEU A 464 8.10 22.25 -3.83
CA LEU A 464 9.22 21.82 -2.99
C LEU A 464 10.58 22.35 -3.48
N ALA A 465 10.75 22.53 -4.78
CA ALA A 465 11.93 23.20 -5.36
C ALA A 465 12.00 24.66 -4.93
N GLU A 466 10.89 25.39 -5.06
CA GLU A 466 10.78 26.81 -4.69
C GLU A 466 10.93 27.03 -3.17
N ALA A 467 10.20 26.27 -2.35
CA ALA A 467 10.22 26.42 -0.88
C ALA A 467 11.58 26.12 -0.22
N HIS A 468 12.46 25.36 -0.90
CA HIS A 468 13.81 25.03 -0.40
C HIS A 468 14.95 25.63 -1.24
N GLY A 469 14.67 26.40 -2.29
CA GLY A 469 15.70 26.98 -3.17
C GLY A 469 16.57 25.95 -3.90
N ILE A 470 15.99 24.80 -4.30
CA ILE A 470 16.68 23.71 -5.00
C ILE A 470 16.14 23.52 -6.42
N THR A 471 16.83 22.73 -7.25
CA THR A 471 16.37 22.41 -8.62
C THR A 471 15.19 21.44 -8.61
N ARG A 472 14.37 21.44 -9.67
CA ARG A 472 13.26 20.47 -9.82
C ARG A 472 13.73 19.01 -9.80
N SER A 473 14.88 18.68 -10.37
CA SER A 473 15.43 17.32 -10.30
C SER A 473 15.93 16.94 -8.90
N ALA A 474 16.51 17.87 -8.13
CA ALA A 474 16.81 17.65 -6.72
C ALA A 474 15.53 17.45 -5.89
N ALA A 475 14.52 18.29 -6.10
CA ALA A 475 13.21 18.17 -5.47
C ALA A 475 12.52 16.83 -5.82
N GLY A 476 12.63 16.37 -7.07
CA GLY A 476 12.13 15.07 -7.52
C GLY A 476 12.81 13.91 -6.80
N ILE A 477 14.13 13.95 -6.61
CA ILE A 477 14.86 12.97 -5.79
C ILE A 477 14.42 12.99 -4.32
N ARG A 478 14.16 14.18 -3.74
CA ARG A 478 13.62 14.28 -2.37
C ARG A 478 12.23 13.66 -2.25
N ARG A 479 11.35 13.93 -3.22
CA ARG A 479 10.02 13.31 -3.27
C ARG A 479 10.05 11.81 -3.53
N ALA A 480 11.01 11.30 -4.32
CA ALA A 480 11.21 9.86 -4.49
C ALA A 480 11.57 9.16 -3.16
N TRP A 481 12.48 9.74 -2.38
CA TRP A 481 12.81 9.25 -1.03
C TRP A 481 11.57 9.21 -0.13
N GLN A 482 10.78 10.30 -0.10
CA GLN A 482 9.56 10.41 0.70
C GLN A 482 8.45 9.44 0.26
N LYS A 483 8.22 9.29 -1.04
CA LYS A 483 7.10 8.52 -1.64
C LYS A 483 7.38 7.02 -1.73
N PHE A 484 8.64 6.59 -1.86
CA PHE A 484 8.99 5.19 -2.15
C PHE A 484 9.99 4.54 -1.19
N GLY A 485 10.72 5.30 -0.36
CA GLY A 485 11.71 4.73 0.55
C GLY A 485 12.87 4.04 -0.17
N ASN A 486 13.28 2.87 0.31
CA ASN A 486 14.52 2.20 -0.13
C ASN A 486 14.36 1.32 -1.39
N ASP A 487 13.16 0.85 -1.70
CA ASP A 487 12.92 -0.21 -2.70
C ASP A 487 12.81 0.33 -4.14
N VAL A 488 13.84 1.10 -4.51
CA VAL A 488 13.99 1.78 -5.79
C VAL A 488 15.40 1.63 -6.36
N VAL A 489 15.48 1.61 -7.69
CA VAL A 489 16.71 1.90 -8.44
C VAL A 489 16.64 3.35 -8.90
N VAL A 490 17.68 4.15 -8.63
CA VAL A 490 17.71 5.58 -9.00
C VAL A 490 18.65 5.79 -10.19
N ALA A 491 18.18 6.43 -11.23
CA ALA A 491 18.91 6.77 -12.45
C ALA A 491 18.95 8.29 -12.63
N ILE A 492 20.16 8.86 -12.65
CA ILE A 492 20.41 10.31 -12.75
C ILE A 492 21.27 10.54 -13.99
N GLY A 493 20.66 11.09 -15.05
CA GLY A 493 21.28 11.25 -16.36
C GLY A 493 21.54 12.69 -16.79
N ASP A 494 20.97 13.68 -16.11
CA ASP A 494 21.11 15.08 -16.51
C ASP A 494 21.62 15.97 -15.38
N ALA A 495 20.95 15.97 -14.22
CA ALA A 495 21.13 16.99 -13.19
C ALA A 495 22.22 16.63 -12.14
N PRO A 496 23.35 17.36 -12.06
CA PRO A 496 24.34 17.19 -11.00
C PRO A 496 23.76 17.43 -9.59
N THR A 497 22.77 18.33 -9.51
CA THR A 497 22.05 18.68 -8.28
C THR A 497 21.17 17.55 -7.74
N ALA A 498 20.69 16.65 -8.60
CA ALA A 498 19.98 15.43 -8.18
C ALA A 498 20.92 14.46 -7.44
N ILE A 499 22.19 14.35 -7.89
CA ILE A 499 23.21 13.58 -7.15
C ILE A 499 23.53 14.25 -5.80
N VAL A 500 23.66 15.58 -5.75
CA VAL A 500 23.96 16.30 -4.49
C VAL A 500 22.87 16.06 -3.44
N GLU A 501 21.60 16.16 -3.82
CA GLU A 501 20.49 15.88 -2.90
C GLU A 501 20.42 14.40 -2.52
N LEU A 502 20.66 13.45 -3.44
CA LEU A 502 20.76 12.03 -3.09
C LEU A 502 21.88 11.77 -2.07
N VAL A 503 23.08 12.32 -2.29
CA VAL A 503 24.22 12.22 -1.36
C VAL A 503 23.84 12.76 0.02
N ARG A 504 23.09 13.87 0.07
CA ARG A 504 22.58 14.46 1.31
C ARG A 504 21.60 13.52 2.02
N LEU A 505 20.59 13.01 1.32
CA LEU A 505 19.56 12.12 1.86
C LEU A 505 20.12 10.77 2.37
N VAL A 506 21.09 10.21 1.66
CA VAL A 506 21.79 8.98 2.09
C VAL A 506 22.62 9.21 3.37
N ARG A 507 23.22 10.39 3.54
CA ARG A 507 24.06 10.71 4.71
C ARG A 507 23.26 11.16 5.93
N GLU A 508 22.37 12.13 5.76
CA GLU A 508 21.64 12.79 6.85
C GLU A 508 20.35 12.04 7.24
N HIS A 509 19.64 11.49 6.25
CA HIS A 509 18.30 10.90 6.43
C HIS A 509 18.29 9.37 6.30
N GLY A 510 19.47 8.75 6.22
CA GLY A 510 19.63 7.30 6.23
C GLY A 510 19.08 6.56 5.01
N TRP A 511 18.76 7.25 3.91
CA TRP A 511 18.19 6.64 2.70
C TRP A 511 19.12 5.58 2.08
N ARG A 512 18.58 4.45 1.63
CA ARG A 512 19.34 3.36 1.00
C ARG A 512 18.62 2.82 -0.26
N PRO A 513 18.67 3.54 -1.40
CA PRO A 513 18.34 2.95 -2.71
C PRO A 513 19.12 1.65 -2.94
N GLN A 514 18.51 0.69 -3.63
CA GLN A 514 19.14 -0.59 -3.92
C GLN A 514 20.27 -0.45 -4.95
N LEU A 515 20.18 0.52 -5.86
CA LEU A 515 21.25 0.94 -6.77
C LEU A 515 21.08 2.42 -7.17
N VAL A 516 22.21 3.13 -7.36
CA VAL A 516 22.25 4.49 -7.91
C VAL A 516 23.13 4.54 -9.17
N VAL A 517 22.53 4.75 -10.34
CA VAL A 517 23.21 5.01 -11.61
C VAL A 517 23.29 6.53 -11.82
N GLY A 518 24.42 7.15 -11.45
CA GLY A 518 24.62 8.60 -11.55
C GLY A 518 25.60 8.97 -12.66
N LEU A 519 25.10 9.27 -13.85
CA LEU A 519 25.88 9.60 -15.05
C LEU A 519 25.47 10.96 -15.70
N PRO A 520 25.30 12.07 -14.94
CA PRO A 520 24.92 13.36 -15.51
C PRO A 520 25.98 13.90 -16.48
N VAL A 521 25.54 14.67 -17.48
CA VAL A 521 26.43 15.38 -18.41
C VAL A 521 26.79 16.79 -17.88
N GLY A 522 27.65 17.51 -18.59
CA GLY A 522 27.87 18.94 -18.39
C GLY A 522 29.13 19.30 -17.59
N PHE A 523 29.32 20.61 -17.39
CA PHE A 523 30.59 21.19 -16.91
C PHE A 523 30.50 21.82 -15.51
N VAL A 524 29.31 22.09 -14.99
CA VAL A 524 29.10 22.83 -13.73
C VAL A 524 28.58 21.87 -12.66
N GLY A 525 29.39 21.61 -11.63
CA GLY A 525 29.04 20.69 -10.54
C GLY A 525 29.10 19.20 -10.92
N THR A 526 29.19 18.86 -12.20
CA THR A 526 29.15 17.48 -12.72
C THR A 526 30.32 16.62 -12.24
N ARG A 527 31.53 17.18 -12.08
CA ARG A 527 32.70 16.42 -11.59
C ARG A 527 32.61 16.21 -10.07
N GLU A 528 32.20 17.24 -9.36
CA GLU A 528 32.13 17.33 -7.90
C GLU A 528 31.06 16.39 -7.35
N SER A 529 29.87 16.43 -7.97
CA SER A 529 28.73 15.55 -7.63
C SER A 529 29.05 14.08 -7.90
N LYS A 530 29.58 13.72 -9.08
CA LYS A 530 29.98 12.35 -9.39
C LYS A 530 31.05 11.82 -8.45
N GLU A 531 32.06 12.63 -8.08
CA GLU A 531 33.06 12.21 -7.10
C GLU A 531 32.48 12.12 -5.68
N ALA A 532 31.49 12.95 -5.32
CA ALA A 532 30.74 12.81 -4.06
C ALA A 532 29.91 11.51 -4.02
N LEU A 533 29.26 11.13 -5.12
CA LEU A 533 28.60 9.83 -5.28
C LEU A 533 29.63 8.69 -5.26
N ARG A 534 30.74 8.80 -5.97
CA ARG A 534 31.83 7.79 -6.00
C ARG A 534 32.35 7.49 -4.60
N ARG A 535 32.39 8.48 -3.69
CA ARG A 535 32.76 8.35 -2.27
C ARG A 535 31.60 7.91 -1.33
N LEU A 536 30.37 7.75 -1.83
CA LEU A 536 29.17 7.42 -1.04
C LEU A 536 29.08 5.92 -0.71
N MET A 537 29.92 5.44 0.21
CA MET A 537 30.06 4.01 0.55
C MET A 537 28.79 3.33 1.07
N GLN A 538 27.76 4.08 1.45
CA GLN A 538 26.51 3.58 2.03
C GLN A 538 25.57 2.89 1.02
N VAL A 539 25.78 3.05 -0.30
CA VAL A 539 24.88 2.52 -1.33
C VAL A 539 25.64 1.91 -2.52
N PRO A 540 25.10 0.86 -3.18
CA PRO A 540 25.58 0.38 -4.47
C PRO A 540 25.40 1.46 -5.54
N ARG A 541 26.40 1.66 -6.40
CA ARG A 541 26.39 2.74 -7.38
C ARG A 541 27.26 2.52 -8.61
N ILE A 542 26.83 3.11 -9.71
CA ILE A 542 27.56 3.23 -10.99
C ILE A 542 27.65 4.72 -11.31
N THR A 543 28.85 5.22 -11.60
CA THR A 543 29.09 6.61 -12.00
C THR A 543 30.33 6.70 -12.88
N ASN A 544 30.76 7.88 -13.32
CA ASN A 544 31.98 8.04 -14.10
C ASN A 544 32.82 9.25 -13.64
N ARG A 545 34.05 9.33 -14.13
CA ARG A 545 34.90 10.52 -14.03
C ARG A 545 34.51 11.55 -15.09
N GLY A 546 34.81 12.82 -14.83
CA GLY A 546 34.69 13.88 -15.82
C GLY A 546 33.25 14.29 -16.20
N THR A 547 33.15 14.96 -17.34
CA THR A 547 31.96 15.70 -17.80
C THR A 547 31.11 14.93 -18.82
N ARG A 548 31.65 13.84 -19.41
CA ARG A 548 30.89 12.93 -20.27
C ARG A 548 29.78 12.23 -19.47
N GLY A 549 28.65 11.94 -20.09
CA GLY A 549 27.44 11.45 -19.42
C GLY A 549 26.20 11.69 -20.28
N GLY A 550 25.03 11.65 -19.67
CA GLY A 550 23.77 12.07 -20.28
C GLY A 550 22.62 11.11 -19.98
N SER A 551 21.40 11.57 -20.27
CA SER A 551 20.20 10.74 -20.17
C SER A 551 20.31 9.42 -20.95
N PRO A 552 20.90 9.39 -22.18
CA PRO A 552 21.15 8.12 -22.89
C PRO A 552 22.08 7.16 -22.14
N TRP A 553 23.10 7.66 -21.42
CA TRP A 553 24.03 6.81 -20.68
C TRP A 553 23.37 6.22 -19.44
N ALA A 554 22.65 7.03 -18.65
CA ALA A 554 21.92 6.53 -17.49
C ALA A 554 20.85 5.50 -17.89
N ALA A 555 20.06 5.79 -18.93
CA ALA A 555 19.07 4.86 -19.44
C ALA A 555 19.69 3.57 -20.02
N SER A 556 20.78 3.67 -20.78
CA SER A 556 21.48 2.51 -21.36
C SER A 556 22.09 1.59 -20.31
N ALA A 557 22.69 2.14 -19.26
CA ALA A 557 23.20 1.36 -18.13
C ALA A 557 22.07 0.58 -17.42
N VAL A 558 20.91 1.21 -17.18
CA VAL A 558 19.75 0.51 -16.60
C VAL A 558 19.17 -0.52 -17.57
N ASN A 559 19.04 -0.21 -18.86
CA ASN A 559 18.63 -1.14 -19.91
C ASN A 559 19.54 -2.37 -20.02
N ALA A 560 20.84 -2.24 -19.71
CA ALA A 560 21.77 -3.36 -19.68
C ALA A 560 21.51 -4.29 -18.48
N LEU A 561 21.29 -3.71 -17.29
CA LEU A 561 20.97 -4.46 -16.07
C LEU A 561 19.60 -5.17 -16.16
N MET A 562 18.59 -4.52 -16.76
CA MET A 562 17.27 -5.11 -16.95
C MET A 562 17.29 -6.33 -17.89
N ILE A 563 18.08 -6.27 -18.97
CA ILE A 563 18.22 -7.40 -19.90
C ILE A 563 19.01 -8.54 -19.27
N ALA A 564 20.10 -8.24 -18.56
CA ALA A 564 20.84 -9.24 -17.79
C ALA A 564 19.98 -9.94 -16.72
N ALA A 565 18.98 -9.25 -16.16
CA ALA A 565 17.99 -9.84 -15.25
C ALA A 565 17.07 -10.86 -15.93
N ILE A 566 16.55 -10.54 -17.13
CA ILE A 566 15.75 -11.46 -17.95
C ILE A 566 16.60 -12.68 -18.33
N ASP A 567 17.79 -12.46 -18.89
CA ASP A 567 18.67 -13.54 -19.35
C ASP A 567 19.17 -14.41 -18.19
N GLN A 568 19.28 -13.87 -16.97
CA GLN A 568 19.56 -14.65 -15.76
C GLN A 568 18.40 -15.58 -15.41
N VAL A 569 17.16 -15.07 -15.36
CA VAL A 569 15.98 -15.89 -15.03
C VAL A 569 15.74 -16.95 -16.11
N TYR A 570 15.85 -16.61 -17.40
CA TYR A 570 15.73 -17.57 -18.49
C TYR A 570 16.72 -18.74 -18.35
N ARG A 571 18.00 -18.45 -18.11
CA ARG A 571 19.03 -19.50 -17.87
C ARG A 571 18.74 -20.34 -16.62
N GLN A 572 18.19 -19.76 -15.56
CA GLN A 572 17.78 -20.49 -14.37
C GLN A 572 16.63 -21.46 -14.69
N THR A 573 15.57 -21.00 -15.37
CA THR A 573 14.44 -21.85 -15.82
C THR A 573 14.92 -23.00 -16.71
N GLN A 574 15.75 -22.72 -17.71
CA GLN A 574 16.31 -23.76 -18.60
C GLN A 574 17.16 -24.78 -17.84
N SER A 575 17.98 -24.35 -16.86
CA SER A 575 18.79 -25.28 -16.06
C SER A 575 17.96 -26.19 -15.15
N GLN A 576 16.79 -25.74 -14.70
CA GLN A 576 15.85 -26.54 -13.90
C GLN A 576 15.08 -27.53 -14.79
N GLN A 577 14.68 -27.13 -16.00
CA GLN A 577 14.04 -27.99 -17.01
C GLN A 577 14.97 -29.10 -17.54
N GLN A 578 16.29 -28.98 -17.35
CA GLN A 578 17.28 -30.02 -17.70
C GLN A 578 17.68 -30.91 -16.51
N GLN A 579 17.07 -30.71 -15.33
CA GLN A 579 17.35 -31.46 -14.09
C GLN A 579 16.10 -32.15 -13.51
N ALA A 580 14.97 -32.09 -14.23
CA ALA A 580 13.68 -32.70 -13.91
C ALA A 580 13.28 -33.72 -14.99
#